data_AF-W0TFF8-F1
#
_entry.id   AF-W0TFF8-F1
#
_cell.length_a   1.000
_cell.length_b   1.000
_cell.length_c   1.000
_cell.angle_alpha   90.00
_cell.angle_beta   90.00
_cell.angle_gamma   90.00
#
_symmetry.space_group_name_H-M   'P 1'
#
loop_
_entity.id
_entity.type
_entity.pdbx_description
1 polymer ?
#
loop_
_entity_poly.entity_id
_entity_poly.type
_entity_poly.pdbx_seq_one_letter_code
_entity_poly.pdbx_strand_id
1 'polypeptide(L)'
;MSIGQNRLNTNVGKTKSERKSRTKFDPAEQRYKHVSCEKNRRSSIRCSYDKLVDLVPGLTDKERRSEWKIYVKSMYILRLFTTRVIITKGYLLT
;
A
#
# COMPACT_ATOMS: atom_id res chain seq x y z
N MET A 1 19.49 15.58 -26.39
CA MET A 1 19.57 16.99 -25.96
C MET A 1 18.29 17.32 -25.20
N SER A 2 18.41 17.71 -23.94
CA SER A 2 17.29 18.08 -23.04
C SER A 2 16.70 19.44 -23.38
N ILE A 3 15.38 19.58 -23.39
CA ILE A 3 14.61 20.82 -23.12
C ILE A 3 13.23 20.33 -22.64
N GLY A 4 12.63 20.68 -21.52
CA GLY A 4 12.84 21.70 -20.51
C GLY A 4 11.48 21.83 -19.80
N GLN A 5 11.47 21.78 -18.48
CA GLN A 5 10.25 21.98 -17.69
C GLN A 5 9.70 23.39 -17.94
N ASN A 6 8.39 23.54 -18.11
CA ASN A 6 7.75 24.83 -17.89
C ASN A 6 6.43 24.66 -17.12
N ARG A 7 6.52 24.96 -15.82
CA ARG A 7 5.38 25.27 -14.95
C ARG A 7 4.77 26.58 -15.44
N LEU A 8 3.50 26.55 -15.88
CA LEU A 8 2.67 27.74 -15.88
C LEU A 8 1.82 27.74 -14.61
N ASN A 9 2.27 28.55 -13.66
CA ASN A 9 1.48 29.04 -12.54
C ASN A 9 0.54 30.14 -13.07
N THR A 10 -0.76 29.87 -13.10
CA THR A 10 -1.77 30.90 -13.28
C THR A 10 -2.62 30.99 -12.01
N ASN A 11 -2.10 31.70 -11.00
CA ASN A 11 -2.93 32.30 -9.97
C ASN A 11 -3.78 33.41 -10.60
N VAL A 12 -4.86 33.01 -11.26
CA VAL A 12 -5.95 33.92 -11.66
C VAL A 12 -7.07 33.70 -10.66
N GLY A 13 -7.44 34.78 -9.96
CA GLY A 13 -8.41 34.77 -8.87
C GLY A 13 -9.67 33.99 -9.22
N LYS A 14 -9.99 32.98 -8.40
CA LYS A 14 -11.24 32.23 -8.50
C LYS A 14 -12.38 33.11 -8.03
N THR A 15 -12.89 33.94 -8.93
CA THR A 15 -14.25 34.45 -8.87
C THR A 15 -15.21 33.26 -8.73
N LYS A 16 -16.13 33.37 -7.76
CA LYS A 16 -17.26 32.47 -7.44
C LYS A 16 -17.51 31.43 -8.53
N SER A 17 -17.03 30.19 -8.33
CA SER A 17 -17.45 29.10 -9.20
C SER A 17 -18.95 28.88 -8.96
N GLU A 18 -19.75 29.16 -9.98
CA GLU A 18 -21.10 28.60 -10.10
C GLU A 18 -21.07 27.16 -9.61
N ARG A 19 -21.94 26.85 -8.64
CA ARG A 19 -22.21 25.46 -8.26
C ARG A 19 -22.76 24.80 -9.51
N LYS A 20 -21.87 24.23 -10.32
CA LYS A 20 -22.19 23.39 -11.47
C LYS A 20 -23.24 22.44 -10.97
N SER A 21 -24.45 22.57 -11.51
CA SER A 21 -25.60 21.79 -11.10
C SER A 21 -25.16 20.34 -11.03
N ARG A 22 -25.38 19.73 -9.87
CA ARG A 22 -25.01 18.34 -9.58
C ARG A 22 -25.70 17.50 -10.65
N THR A 23 -24.98 17.15 -11.72
CA THR A 23 -25.47 16.24 -12.74
C THR A 23 -25.90 15.00 -11.97
N LYS A 24 -27.16 14.59 -12.15
CA LYS A 24 -27.70 13.39 -11.52
C LYS A 24 -26.69 12.27 -11.78
N PHE A 25 -26.13 11.78 -10.70
CA PHE A 25 -25.05 10.82 -10.70
C PHE A 25 -25.55 9.53 -11.34
N ASP A 26 -24.88 9.09 -12.42
CA ASP A 26 -25.23 7.86 -13.11
C ASP A 26 -24.95 6.66 -12.19
N PRO A 27 -25.98 5.89 -11.80
CA PRO A 27 -25.80 4.71 -10.95
C PRO A 27 -24.83 3.68 -11.57
N ALA A 28 -24.77 3.59 -12.91
CA ALA A 28 -23.84 2.70 -13.59
C ALA A 28 -22.38 3.18 -13.41
N GLU A 29 -22.14 4.49 -13.55
CA GLU A 29 -20.84 5.10 -13.30
C GLU A 29 -20.38 4.92 -11.85
N GLN A 30 -21.30 5.06 -10.87
CA GLN A 30 -21.00 4.79 -9.47
C GLN A 30 -20.53 3.35 -9.26
N ARG A 31 -21.30 2.40 -9.79
CA ARG A 31 -21.02 0.98 -9.64
C ARG A 31 -19.67 0.64 -10.25
N TYR A 32 -19.38 1.19 -11.43
CA TYR A 32 -18.09 1.04 -12.09
C TYR A 32 -16.94 1.56 -11.21
N LYS A 33 -17.05 2.80 -10.72
CA LYS A 33 -16.03 3.41 -9.84
C LYS A 33 -15.83 2.59 -8.57
N HIS A 34 -16.91 2.17 -7.92
CA HIS A 34 -16.85 1.35 -6.70
C HIS A 34 -16.11 0.02 -6.94
N VAL A 35 -16.49 -0.72 -7.99
CA VAL A 35 -15.83 -1.99 -8.33
C VAL A 35 -14.36 -1.77 -8.70
N SER A 36 -14.05 -0.69 -9.42
CA SER A 36 -12.68 -0.34 -9.79
C SER A 36 -11.83 -0.01 -8.57
N CYS A 37 -12.33 0.84 -7.66
CA CYS A 37 -11.68 1.15 -6.38
C CYS A 37 -11.41 -0.12 -5.56
N GLU A 38 -12.38 -1.04 -5.48
CA GLU A 38 -12.21 -2.29 -4.74
C GLU A 38 -11.22 -3.26 -5.40
N LYS A 39 -11.18 -3.30 -6.75
CA LYS A 39 -10.14 -4.06 -7.47
C LYS A 39 -8.75 -3.50 -7.16
N ASN A 40 -8.60 -2.17 -7.19
CA ASN A 40 -7.33 -1.51 -6.88
C ASN A 40 -6.91 -1.75 -5.42
N ARG A 41 -7.85 -1.63 -4.47
CA ARG A 41 -7.59 -1.91 -3.05
C ARG A 41 -7.09 -3.35 -2.84
N ARG A 42 -7.77 -4.33 -3.44
CA ARG A 42 -7.36 -5.74 -3.37
C ARG A 42 -6.02 -6.01 -4.06
N SER A 43 -5.75 -5.33 -5.18
CA SER A 43 -4.45 -5.44 -5.86
C SER A 43 -3.32 -4.91 -4.98
N SER A 44 -3.52 -3.75 -4.34
CA SER A 44 -2.54 -3.16 -3.43
C SER A 44 -2.25 -4.06 -2.22
N ILE A 45 -3.28 -4.66 -1.61
CA ILE A 45 -3.10 -5.61 -0.51
C ILE A 45 -2.28 -6.83 -0.96
N ARG A 46 -2.58 -7.39 -2.13
CA ARG A 46 -1.82 -8.52 -2.67
C ARG A 46 -0.35 -8.18 -2.91
N CYS A 47 -0.08 -7.00 -3.46
CA CYS A 47 1.28 -6.52 -3.66
C CYS A 47 2.06 -6.41 -2.34
N SER A 48 1.40 -6.04 -1.24
CA SER A 48 2.03 -6.05 0.09
C SER A 48 2.37 -7.46 0.56
N TYR A 49 1.49 -8.44 0.33
CA TYR A 49 1.79 -9.85 0.65
C TYR A 49 2.92 -10.41 -0.22
N ASP A 50 2.97 -10.04 -1.50
CA ASP A 50 4.07 -10.41 -2.40
C ASP A 50 5.41 -9.93 -1.84
N LYS A 51 5.49 -8.66 -1.42
CA LYS A 51 6.69 -8.10 -0.79
C LYS A 51 7.09 -8.84 0.50
N LEU A 52 6.11 -9.28 1.30
CA LEU A 52 6.40 -10.04 2.52
C LEU A 52 7.01 -11.41 2.21
N VAL A 53 6.56 -12.09 1.15
CA VAL A 53 7.16 -13.36 0.71
C VAL A 53 8.61 -13.17 0.31
N ASP A 54 8.92 -12.08 -0.40
CA ASP A 54 10.28 -11.79 -0.86
C ASP A 54 11.21 -11.42 0.32
N LEU A 55 10.68 -10.83 1.40
CA LEU A 55 11.46 -10.36 2.54
C LEU A 55 11.62 -11.38 3.68
N VAL A 56 10.63 -12.24 3.91
CA VAL A 56 10.61 -13.12 5.09
C VAL A 56 11.33 -14.44 4.78
N PRO A 57 12.43 -14.73 5.48
CA PRO A 57 13.15 -15.98 5.29
C PRO A 57 12.24 -17.20 5.56
N GLY A 58 12.23 -18.15 4.64
CA GLY A 58 11.43 -19.38 4.76
C GLY A 58 10.00 -19.28 4.22
N LEU A 59 9.58 -18.15 3.67
CA LEU A 59 8.47 -18.11 2.73
C LEU A 59 8.96 -18.47 1.32
N THR A 60 8.10 -19.15 0.56
CA THR A 60 8.38 -19.52 -0.84
C THR A 60 7.25 -19.02 -1.74
N ASP A 61 7.50 -18.93 -3.05
CA ASP A 61 6.49 -18.50 -4.02
C ASP A 61 5.21 -19.33 -4.00
N LYS A 62 5.29 -20.59 -3.57
CA LYS A 62 4.13 -21.48 -3.39
C LYS A 62 3.16 -20.99 -2.31
N GLU A 63 3.62 -20.16 -1.39
CA GLU A 63 2.86 -19.65 -0.25
C GLU A 63 2.30 -18.24 -0.48
N ARG A 64 2.61 -17.62 -1.64
CA ARG A 64 2.20 -16.27 -2.04
C ARG A 64 0.69 -16.02 -2.02
N ARG A 65 -0.11 -17.09 -2.07
CA ARG A 65 -1.58 -17.01 -2.04
C ARG A 65 -2.21 -17.39 -0.69
N SER A 66 -1.40 -17.74 0.31
CA SER A 66 -1.89 -18.13 1.64
C SER A 66 -1.60 -17.02 2.66
N GLU A 67 -2.54 -16.07 2.79
CA GLU A 67 -2.42 -14.94 3.72
C GLU A 67 -2.08 -15.37 5.15
N TRP A 68 -2.70 -16.47 5.61
CA TRP A 68 -2.43 -17.05 6.93
C TRP A 68 -0.98 -17.51 7.10
N LYS A 69 -0.42 -18.27 6.14
CA LYS A 69 0.96 -18.75 6.22
C LYS A 69 1.96 -17.60 6.23
N ILE A 70 1.71 -16.59 5.40
CA ILE A 70 2.54 -15.37 5.36
C ILE A 70 2.51 -14.70 6.74
N TYR A 71 1.34 -14.53 7.35
CA TYR A 71 1.18 -13.89 8.65
C TYR A 71 1.93 -14.65 9.77
N VAL A 72 1.70 -15.96 9.90
CA VAL A 72 2.30 -16.78 10.96
C VAL A 72 3.83 -16.77 10.88
N LYS A 73 4.39 -16.99 9.68
CA LYS A 73 5.84 -17.00 9.48
C LYS A 73 6.46 -15.63 9.73
N SER A 74 5.82 -14.56 9.27
CA SER A 74 6.28 -13.19 9.51
C SER A 74 6.33 -12.87 11.01
N MET A 75 5.28 -13.22 11.75
CA MET A 75 5.20 -13.02 13.20
C MET A 75 6.28 -13.81 13.96
N TYR A 76 6.51 -15.06 13.56
CA TYR A 76 7.56 -15.90 14.14
C TYR A 76 8.94 -15.27 14.00
N ILE A 77 9.28 -14.81 12.80
CA ILE A 77 10.58 -14.16 12.53
C ILE A 77 10.74 -12.87 13.33
N LEU A 78 9.73 -12.02 13.38
CA LEU A 78 9.76 -10.79 14.19
C LEU A 78 9.94 -11.09 15.69
N ARG A 79 9.28 -12.14 16.19
CA ARG A 79 9.46 -12.61 17.57
C ARG A 79 10.88 -13.09 17.83
N LEU A 80 11.49 -13.81 16.88
CA LEU A 80 12.88 -14.25 17.01
C LEU A 80 13.85 -13.06 17.06
N PHE A 81 13.69 -12.07 16.17
CA PHE A 81 14.54 -10.89 16.15
C PHE A 81 14.42 -10.09 17.45
N THR A 82 13.21 -9.83 17.91
CA THR A 82 12.98 -9.08 19.16
C THR A 82 13.54 -9.81 20.38
N THR A 83 13.31 -11.13 20.48
CA THR A 83 13.79 -11.93 21.62
C THR A 83 15.32 -12.02 21.62
N ARG A 84 15.95 -12.24 20.45
CA ARG A 84 17.41 -12.36 20.36
C ARG A 84 18.14 -11.03 20.58
N VAL A 85 17.57 -9.91 20.15
CA VAL A 85 18.14 -8.57 20.40
C VAL A 85 18.09 -8.20 21.88
N ILE A 86 17.01 -8.56 22.59
CA ILE A 86 16.91 -8.34 24.04
C ILE A 86 17.96 -9.18 24.79
N ILE A 87 18.12 -10.44 24.40
CA ILE A 87 19.13 -11.35 24.94
C ILE A 87 20.53 -10.77 24.72
N THR A 88 20.95 -10.48 23.48
CA THR A 88 22.31 -9.98 23.22
C THR A 88 22.61 -8.63 23.88
N LYS A 89 21.64 -7.71 23.96
CA LYS A 89 21.83 -6.45 24.70
C LYS A 89 21.88 -6.65 26.21
N GLY A 90 21.18 -7.65 26.75
CA GLY A 90 21.21 -8.01 28.17
C GLY A 90 22.56 -8.58 28.63
N TYR A 91 23.26 -9.34 27.77
CA TYR A 91 24.58 -9.91 28.08
C TYR A 91 25.76 -8.95 27.85
N LEU A 92 25.55 -7.80 27.22
CA LEU A 92 26.59 -6.77 26.99
C LEU A 92 26.64 -5.70 28.10
N LEU A 93 25.74 -5.79 29.10
CA LEU A 93 25.60 -4.84 30.20
C LEU A 93 25.93 -5.43 31.59
N THR A 94 26.52 -6.63 31.62
CA THR A 94 27.06 -7.31 32.82
C THR A 94 28.52 -7.63 32.59
#